data_AF-X1TVR5-F1
#
_entry.id   AF-X1TVR5-F1
#
_cell.length_a   1.000
_cell.length_b   1.000
_cell.length_c   1.000
_cell.angle_alpha   90.00
_cell.angle_beta   90.00
_cell.angle_gamma   90.00
#
_symmetry.space_group_name_H-M   'P 1'
#
loop_
_entity.id
_entity.type
_entity.pdbx_description
1 polymer ?
#
loop_
_entity_poly.entity_id
_entity_poly.type
_entity_poly.pdbx_seq_one_letter_code
_entity_poly.pdbx_strand_id
1 'polypeptide(L)'
;MIEWHRELSGAEEFLESVKTDIFIDQVFVYTPKGEIKDLPKGATPLDFAYRIHTELGHHCIGAKVNGRLVPLSYQLKNGDVVEIMSAKGDRAPSRDWLNPQLGHVKTSHAREKIRQWFRKQERADNIEHGRQILDKEMRRLGIRLTERGELAKLFKYDSVDDFLAAIGYGGISTHQIAAKLSAQPEPPKALAGVTLPKQTASSVKVLGVGDMLTHLSQCCHPVPGDNIIGYITRSRG
;
A
#
# COMPACT_ATOMS: atom_id res chain seq x y z
N MET A 1 10.59 32.23 12.26
CA MET A 1 9.35 31.67 12.84
C MET A 1 9.00 30.39 12.07
N ILE A 2 9.83 29.34 12.18
CA ILE A 2 9.76 28.10 11.38
C ILE A 2 9.95 26.89 12.32
N GLU A 3 9.17 26.81 13.39
CA GLU A 3 9.19 25.68 14.33
C GLU A 3 7.84 24.94 14.38
N TRP A 4 6.74 25.65 14.21
CA TRP A 4 5.37 25.10 14.30
C TRP A 4 5.01 24.05 13.23
N HIS A 5 5.70 24.01 12.08
CA HIS A 5 5.37 23.08 11.00
C HIS A 5 5.99 21.68 11.16
N ARG A 6 6.98 21.50 12.04
CA ARG A 6 7.57 20.17 12.33
C ARG A 6 6.76 19.42 13.39
N GLU A 7 6.13 20.14 14.31
CA GLU A 7 5.24 19.57 15.34
C GLU A 7 3.94 19.01 14.75
N LEU A 8 3.40 19.64 13.69
CA LEU A 8 2.13 19.21 13.08
C LEU A 8 2.19 17.84 12.39
N SER A 9 3.32 17.49 11.76
CA SER A 9 3.49 16.16 11.14
C SER A 9 3.56 15.03 12.17
N GLY A 10 4.10 15.28 13.36
CA GLY A 10 4.07 14.33 14.47
C GLY A 10 2.72 14.31 15.20
N ALA A 11 2.03 15.45 15.23
CA ALA A 11 0.72 15.59 15.86
C ALA A 11 -0.37 14.79 15.12
N GLU A 12 -0.30 14.69 13.79
CA GLU A 12 -1.25 13.87 13.02
C GLU A 12 -1.04 12.36 13.29
N GLU A 13 0.21 11.88 13.27
CA GLU A 13 0.54 10.47 13.60
C GLU A 13 0.26 10.16 15.09
N PHE A 14 0.45 11.14 15.99
CA PHE A 14 0.08 11.04 17.40
C PHE A 14 -1.44 11.00 17.59
N LEU A 15 -2.19 11.91 16.96
CA LEU A 15 -3.65 11.94 17.03
C LEU A 15 -4.28 10.70 16.40
N GLU A 16 -3.72 10.18 15.31
CA GLU A 16 -4.10 8.87 14.78
C GLU A 16 -3.78 7.76 15.79
N SER A 17 -2.60 7.75 16.41
CA SER A 17 -2.25 6.73 17.42
C SER A 17 -3.16 6.76 18.64
N VAL A 18 -3.54 7.96 19.10
CA VAL A 18 -4.44 8.17 20.24
C VAL A 18 -5.89 7.82 19.87
N LYS A 19 -6.36 8.20 18.67
CA LYS A 19 -7.70 7.80 18.19
C LYS A 19 -7.82 6.30 17.97
N THR A 20 -6.73 5.66 17.56
CA THR A 20 -6.63 4.19 17.40
C THR A 20 -6.76 3.50 18.76
N ASP A 21 -6.07 3.97 19.81
CA ASP A 21 -6.09 3.27 21.11
C ASP A 21 -7.40 3.43 21.92
N ILE A 22 -8.22 4.47 21.66
CA ILE A 22 -9.38 4.79 22.53
C ILE A 22 -10.68 4.03 22.14
N PHE A 23 -10.81 3.52 20.90
CA PHE A 23 -12.06 2.90 20.40
C PHE A 23 -11.89 1.55 19.68
N ILE A 24 -10.75 0.88 19.79
CA ILE A 24 -10.54 -0.39 19.09
C ILE A 24 -10.97 -1.59 19.92
N ASP A 25 -11.80 -2.42 19.31
CA ASP A 25 -12.05 -3.81 19.74
C ASP A 25 -10.72 -4.45 20.18
N GLN A 26 -10.66 -5.00 21.39
CA GLN A 26 -9.45 -5.66 21.88
C GLN A 26 -9.50 -7.16 21.62
N VAL A 27 -8.32 -7.75 21.42
CA VAL A 27 -8.12 -9.20 21.44
C VAL A 27 -7.31 -9.62 22.66
N PHE A 28 -7.77 -10.68 23.32
CA PHE A 28 -7.14 -11.27 24.51
C PHE A 28 -6.43 -12.56 24.12
N VAL A 29 -5.11 -12.56 24.30
CA VAL A 29 -4.24 -13.69 23.96
C VAL A 29 -3.48 -14.17 25.17
N TYR A 30 -3.13 -15.45 25.17
CA TYR A 30 -2.45 -16.13 26.26
C TYR A 30 -0.98 -16.34 25.94
N THR A 31 -0.13 -16.13 26.92
CA THR A 31 1.25 -16.65 26.90
C THR A 31 1.24 -18.17 27.15
N PRO A 32 2.31 -18.90 26.81
CA PRO A 32 2.40 -20.34 27.13
C PRO A 32 2.38 -20.61 28.65
N LYS A 33 2.65 -19.60 29.48
CA LYS A 33 2.59 -19.65 30.94
C LYS A 33 1.20 -19.34 31.51
N GLY A 34 0.22 -19.03 30.66
CA GLY A 34 -1.16 -18.72 31.07
C GLY A 34 -1.44 -17.26 31.42
N GLU A 35 -0.46 -16.36 31.32
CA GLU A 35 -0.72 -14.92 31.46
C GLU A 35 -1.53 -14.39 30.26
N ILE A 36 -2.52 -13.54 30.54
CA ILE A 36 -3.33 -12.86 29.53
C ILE A 36 -2.69 -11.53 29.14
N LYS A 37 -2.64 -11.23 27.84
CA LYS A 37 -2.29 -9.92 27.31
C LYS A 37 -3.40 -9.41 26.39
N ASP A 38 -3.72 -8.14 26.55
CA ASP A 38 -4.62 -7.37 25.70
C ASP A 38 -3.83 -6.72 24.55
N LEU A 39 -4.38 -6.79 23.34
CA LEU A 39 -3.86 -6.16 22.15
C LEU A 39 -5.00 -5.56 21.31
N PRO A 40 -4.74 -4.54 20.49
CA PRO A 40 -5.72 -4.05 19.52
C PRO A 40 -6.12 -5.16 18.51
N LYS A 41 -7.38 -5.17 18.07
CA LYS A 41 -7.85 -6.11 17.04
C LYS A 41 -7.02 -5.98 15.76
N GLY A 42 -6.69 -7.14 15.20
CA GLY A 42 -5.81 -7.24 14.04
C GLY A 42 -4.32 -7.24 14.37
N ALA A 43 -3.95 -7.15 15.66
CA ALA A 43 -2.56 -7.34 16.10
C ALA A 43 -2.00 -8.70 15.67
N THR A 44 -0.69 -8.72 15.48
CA THR A 44 0.07 -9.87 14.99
C THR A 44 0.90 -10.51 16.10
N PRO A 45 1.46 -11.72 15.89
CA PRO A 45 2.43 -12.29 16.82
C PRO A 45 3.63 -11.39 17.08
N LEU A 46 4.03 -10.56 16.12
CA LEU A 46 5.14 -9.62 16.31
C LEU A 46 4.75 -8.49 17.27
N ASP A 47 3.53 -7.95 17.13
CA ASP A 47 2.97 -6.99 18.09
C ASP A 47 2.91 -7.56 19.51
N PHE A 48 2.50 -8.83 19.65
CA PHE A 48 2.52 -9.55 20.92
C PHE A 48 3.92 -9.70 21.51
N ALA A 49 4.93 -10.00 20.69
CA ALA A 49 6.32 -10.10 21.14
C ALA A 49 6.81 -8.76 21.74
N TYR A 50 6.57 -7.63 21.06
CA TYR A 50 6.92 -6.30 21.56
C TYR A 50 6.12 -5.89 22.80
N ARG A 51 4.87 -6.37 22.94
CA ARG A 51 4.04 -6.15 24.13
C ARG A 51 4.59 -6.88 25.35
N ILE A 52 5.18 -8.07 25.18
CA ILE A 52 5.86 -8.78 26.26
C ILE A 52 7.18 -8.09 26.60
N HIS A 53 8.06 -7.96 25.61
CA HIS A 53 9.38 -7.36 25.81
C HIS A 53 9.97 -6.91 24.47
N THR A 54 10.57 -5.71 24.45
CA THR A 54 11.20 -5.16 23.25
C THR A 54 12.27 -6.09 22.67
N GLU A 55 13.13 -6.66 23.52
CA GLU A 55 14.17 -7.60 23.08
C GLU A 55 13.62 -8.89 22.48
N LEU A 56 12.50 -9.40 23.02
CA LEU A 56 11.83 -10.56 22.44
C LEU A 56 11.32 -10.25 21.02
N GLY A 57 10.80 -9.04 20.81
CA GLY A 57 10.39 -8.53 19.50
C GLY A 57 11.56 -8.39 18.53
N HIS A 58 12.70 -7.86 18.96
CA HIS A 58 13.89 -7.71 18.11
C HIS A 58 14.44 -9.06 17.62
N HIS A 59 14.46 -10.06 18.51
CA HIS A 59 14.99 -11.40 18.21
C HIS A 59 13.95 -12.37 17.62
N CYS A 60 12.73 -11.90 17.31
CA CYS A 60 11.66 -12.73 16.80
C CYS A 60 12.01 -13.31 15.41
N ILE A 61 11.99 -14.64 15.30
CA ILE A 61 12.17 -15.37 14.03
C ILE A 61 10.82 -15.85 13.50
N GLY A 62 9.94 -16.26 14.41
CA GLY A 62 8.66 -16.86 14.06
C GLY A 62 7.75 -16.96 15.26
N ALA A 63 6.54 -17.42 15.03
CA ALA A 63 5.56 -17.63 16.08
C ALA A 63 4.81 -18.94 15.87
N LYS A 64 4.41 -19.53 16.99
CA LYS A 64 3.40 -20.59 17.01
C LYS A 64 2.16 -20.07 17.71
N VAL A 65 1.02 -20.41 17.16
CA VAL A 65 -0.29 -20.14 17.78
C VAL A 65 -0.97 -21.48 17.99
N ASN A 66 -1.39 -21.75 19.22
CA ASN A 66 -1.99 -23.02 19.65
C ASN A 66 -1.12 -24.24 19.25
N GLY A 67 0.20 -24.11 19.40
CA GLY A 67 1.19 -25.14 19.09
C GLY A 67 1.54 -25.31 17.60
N ARG A 68 0.91 -24.56 16.68
CA ARG A 68 1.18 -24.64 15.23
C ARG A 68 1.94 -23.42 14.73
N LEU A 69 2.90 -23.62 13.82
CA LEU A 69 3.61 -22.52 13.17
C LEU A 69 2.64 -21.67 12.34
N VAL A 70 2.72 -20.36 12.53
CA VAL A 70 1.92 -19.38 11.78
C VAL A 70 2.83 -18.32 11.15
N PRO A 71 2.43 -17.71 10.02
CA PRO A 71 3.15 -16.56 9.49
C PRO A 71 3.10 -15.39 10.47
N LEU A 72 4.14 -14.55 10.47
CA LEU A 72 4.19 -13.35 11.31
C LEU A 72 3.10 -12.32 10.99
N SER A 73 2.47 -12.40 9.82
CA SER A 73 1.31 -11.59 9.42
C SER A 73 -0.04 -12.15 9.87
N TYR A 74 -0.07 -13.29 10.57
CA TYR A 74 -1.29 -13.83 11.15
C TYR A 74 -1.93 -12.83 12.12
N GLN A 75 -3.25 -12.68 12.04
CA GLN A 75 -3.99 -11.81 12.96
C GLN A 75 -4.46 -12.64 14.16
N LEU A 76 -4.06 -12.20 15.35
CA LEU A 76 -4.39 -12.85 16.60
C LEU A 76 -5.88 -12.76 16.91
N LYS A 77 -6.42 -13.83 17.50
CA LYS A 77 -7.83 -13.95 17.89
C LYS A 77 -7.94 -14.16 19.40
N ASN A 78 -9.14 -13.89 19.93
CA ASN A 78 -9.45 -14.17 21.33
C ASN A 78 -9.22 -15.65 21.66
N GLY A 79 -8.49 -15.91 22.75
CA GLY A 79 -8.19 -17.26 23.21
C GLY A 79 -6.95 -17.90 22.60
N ASP A 80 -6.28 -17.25 21.65
CA ASP A 80 -5.05 -17.79 21.06
C ASP A 80 -3.93 -17.86 22.10
N VAL A 81 -3.28 -19.03 22.20
CA VAL A 81 -2.04 -19.22 22.96
C VAL A 81 -0.86 -18.97 22.02
N VAL A 82 -0.10 -17.91 22.27
CA VAL A 82 0.97 -17.44 21.37
C VAL A 82 2.33 -17.76 21.98
N GLU A 83 3.14 -18.54 21.27
CA GLU A 83 4.54 -18.83 21.60
C GLU A 83 5.44 -18.15 20.58
N ILE A 84 6.29 -17.23 21.05
CA ILE A 84 7.26 -16.53 20.21
C ILE A 84 8.55 -17.31 20.16
N MET A 85 9.04 -17.55 18.94
CA MET A 85 10.32 -18.20 18.69
C MET A 85 11.38 -17.11 18.50
N SER A 86 12.29 -16.97 19.46
CA SER A 86 13.40 -16.02 19.41
C SER A 86 14.73 -16.69 19.10
N ALA A 87 15.60 -15.95 18.40
CA ALA A 87 17.00 -16.32 18.22
C ALA A 87 17.76 -16.18 19.54
N LYS A 88 18.80 -17.00 19.75
CA LYS A 88 19.77 -16.83 20.86
C LYS A 88 21.04 -16.06 20.47
N GLY A 89 21.14 -15.59 19.22
CA GLY A 89 22.32 -14.88 18.70
C GLY A 89 21.98 -13.47 18.18
N ASP A 90 22.89 -12.86 17.43
CA ASP A 90 22.76 -11.51 16.86
C ASP A 90 21.74 -11.44 15.71
N ARG A 91 20.46 -11.61 16.05
CA ARG A 91 19.35 -11.36 15.13
C ARG A 91 18.91 -9.91 15.29
N ALA A 92 18.79 -9.22 14.16
CA ALA A 92 18.24 -7.89 14.08
C ALA A 92 16.77 -7.93 13.60
N PRO A 93 15.95 -6.93 13.98
CA PRO A 93 14.65 -6.74 13.38
C PRO A 93 14.78 -6.50 11.86
N SER A 94 13.77 -6.94 11.10
CA SER A 94 13.73 -6.65 9.66
C SER A 94 13.09 -5.30 9.37
N ARG A 95 13.64 -4.55 8.41
CA ARG A 95 13.05 -3.30 7.91
C ARG A 95 11.70 -3.53 7.23
N ASP A 96 11.50 -4.71 6.66
CA ASP A 96 10.23 -5.11 6.04
C ASP A 96 9.06 -5.11 7.03
N TRP A 97 9.33 -5.27 8.33
CA TRP A 97 8.29 -5.20 9.36
C TRP A 97 7.64 -3.83 9.48
N LEU A 98 8.36 -2.76 9.10
CA LEU A 98 7.83 -1.40 9.05
C LEU A 98 7.01 -1.12 7.78
N ASN A 99 7.03 -2.01 6.78
CA ASN A 99 6.24 -1.85 5.58
C ASN A 99 4.76 -2.17 5.88
N PRO A 100 3.84 -1.18 5.81
CA PRO A 100 2.43 -1.38 6.16
C PRO A 100 1.73 -2.42 5.28
N GLN A 101 2.20 -2.62 4.04
CA GLN A 101 1.59 -3.53 3.05
C GLN A 101 1.82 -5.00 3.38
N LEU A 102 2.93 -5.32 4.05
CA LEU A 102 3.25 -6.69 4.44
C LEU A 102 2.47 -7.15 5.68
N GLY A 103 1.89 -6.20 6.43
CA GLY A 103 0.99 -6.48 7.54
C GLY A 103 1.65 -7.19 8.72
N HIS A 104 2.97 -7.09 8.88
CA HIS A 104 3.71 -7.74 9.97
C HIS A 104 3.54 -7.06 11.33
N VAL A 105 3.34 -5.75 11.36
CA VAL A 105 3.19 -4.97 12.59
C VAL A 105 2.02 -4.03 12.42
N LYS A 106 1.10 -4.01 13.38
CA LYS A 106 -0.07 -3.12 13.37
C LYS A 106 0.00 -2.07 14.45
N THR A 107 0.56 -2.39 15.61
CA THR A 107 0.58 -1.47 16.75
C THR A 107 1.60 -0.36 16.56
N SER A 108 1.25 0.85 17.00
CA SER A 108 2.17 2.00 17.00
C SER A 108 3.36 1.76 17.93
N HIS A 109 3.12 1.10 19.06
CA HIS A 109 4.17 0.74 20.03
C HIS A 109 5.28 -0.10 19.39
N ALA A 110 4.93 -1.21 18.74
CA ALA A 110 5.92 -2.09 18.10
C ALA A 110 6.66 -1.38 16.95
N ARG A 111 5.94 -0.61 16.11
CA ARG A 111 6.56 0.19 15.04
C ARG A 111 7.59 1.17 15.58
N GLU A 112 7.25 1.88 16.65
CA GLU A 112 8.15 2.86 17.26
C GLU A 112 9.40 2.20 17.86
N LYS A 113 9.25 1.05 18.53
CA LYS A 113 10.42 0.30 19.04
C LYS A 113 11.35 -0.17 17.93
N ILE A 114 10.81 -0.65 16.82
CA ILE A 114 11.60 -1.05 15.64
C ILE A 114 12.32 0.17 15.04
N ARG A 115 11.61 1.31 14.87
CA ARG A 115 12.22 2.56 14.38
C ARG A 115 13.34 3.04 15.31
N GLN A 116 13.14 2.98 16.62
CA GLN A 116 14.15 3.35 17.61
C GLN A 116 15.38 2.46 17.52
N TRP A 117 15.21 1.16 17.27
CA TRP A 117 16.33 0.26 17.04
C TRP A 117 17.14 0.67 15.82
N PHE A 118 16.50 0.94 14.67
CA PHE A 118 17.21 1.38 13.46
C PHE A 118 17.82 2.78 13.59
N ARG A 119 17.20 3.69 14.33
CA ARG A 119 17.77 5.01 14.62
C ARG A 119 19.09 4.96 15.39
N LYS A 120 19.28 3.92 16.20
CA LYS A 120 20.53 3.69 16.95
C LYS A 120 21.64 3.05 16.11
N GLN A 121 21.31 2.52 14.93
CA GLN A 121 22.30 1.97 14.00
C GLN A 121 23.13 3.08 13.34
N GLU A 122 24.26 2.71 12.76
CA GLU A 122 25.13 3.67 12.08
C GLU A 122 24.37 4.46 11.02
N ARG A 123 24.55 5.78 11.06
CA ARG A 123 23.87 6.70 10.14
C ARG A 123 24.20 6.40 8.68
N ALA A 124 25.44 6.00 8.40
CA ALA A 124 25.88 5.61 7.06
C ALA A 124 25.06 4.43 6.51
N ASP A 125 24.84 3.39 7.32
CA ASP A 125 24.03 2.25 6.93
C ASP A 125 22.58 2.67 6.64
N ASN A 126 22.00 3.53 7.45
CA ASN A 126 20.65 4.02 7.22
C ASN A 126 20.53 4.82 5.91
N ILE A 127 21.54 5.64 5.57
CA ILE A 127 21.57 6.36 4.29
C ILE A 127 21.63 5.39 3.12
N GLU A 128 22.51 4.38 3.17
CA GLU A 128 22.67 3.40 2.10
C GLU A 128 21.40 2.56 1.89
N HIS A 129 20.81 2.05 2.97
CA HIS A 129 19.54 1.32 2.89
C HIS A 129 18.39 2.22 2.40
N GLY A 130 18.32 3.46 2.88
CA GLY A 130 17.32 4.43 2.44
C GLY A 130 17.42 4.72 0.94
N ARG A 131 18.64 4.80 0.42
CA ARG A 131 18.90 4.94 -1.03
C ARG A 131 18.38 3.75 -1.82
N GLN A 132 18.65 2.53 -1.36
CA GLN A 132 18.18 1.31 -2.03
C GLN A 132 16.65 1.21 -2.04
N ILE A 133 16.00 1.53 -0.92
CA ILE A 133 14.54 1.55 -0.80
C ILE A 133 13.93 2.58 -1.74
N LEU A 134 14.46 3.82 -1.72
CA LEU A 134 14.01 4.89 -2.59
C LEU A 134 14.19 4.52 -4.06
N ASP A 135 15.32 3.95 -4.44
CA ASP A 135 15.62 3.56 -5.82
C ASP A 135 14.72 2.45 -6.34
N LYS A 136 14.35 1.51 -5.47
CA LYS A 136 13.37 0.46 -5.81
C LYS A 136 12.00 1.08 -6.02
N GLU A 137 11.60 2.02 -5.17
CA GLU A 137 10.29 2.66 -5.23
C GLU A 137 10.18 3.63 -6.42
N MET A 138 11.21 4.42 -6.71
CA MET A 138 11.27 5.28 -7.89
C MET A 138 11.19 4.45 -9.19
N ARG A 139 11.89 3.32 -9.26
CA ARG A 139 11.78 2.39 -10.39
C ARG A 139 10.37 1.81 -10.54
N ARG A 140 9.72 1.44 -9.43
CA ARG A 140 8.34 0.95 -9.41
C ARG A 140 7.36 1.99 -9.94
N LEU A 141 7.60 3.28 -9.66
CA LEU A 141 6.75 4.40 -10.06
C LEU A 141 7.15 5.02 -11.41
N GLY A 142 8.25 4.58 -12.05
CA GLY A 142 8.73 5.13 -13.32
C GLY A 142 9.38 6.52 -13.22
N ILE A 143 9.89 6.88 -12.04
CA ILE A 143 10.44 8.20 -11.73
C ILE A 143 11.95 8.23 -11.95
N ARG A 144 12.46 9.35 -12.48
CA ARG A 144 13.90 9.51 -12.78
C ARG A 144 14.71 9.82 -11.53
N LEU A 145 15.91 9.22 -11.44
CA LEU A 145 16.86 9.37 -10.34
C LEU A 145 17.31 10.82 -10.06
N THR A 146 17.21 11.71 -11.06
CA THR A 146 17.53 13.14 -10.94
C THR A 146 16.59 13.89 -9.99
N GLU A 147 15.40 13.36 -9.73
CA GLU A 147 14.36 14.04 -8.93
C GLU A 147 14.52 13.82 -7.41
N ARG A 148 15.57 13.10 -6.97
CA ARG A 148 15.83 12.84 -5.54
C ARG A 148 15.96 14.11 -4.69
N GLY A 149 16.61 15.14 -5.23
CA GLY A 149 16.78 16.42 -4.54
C GLY A 149 15.47 17.21 -4.40
N GLU A 150 14.59 17.11 -5.40
CA GLU A 150 13.26 17.71 -5.38
C GLU A 150 12.32 16.97 -4.41
N LEU A 151 12.44 15.63 -4.39
CA LEU A 151 11.77 14.77 -3.42
C LEU A 151 12.13 15.13 -1.97
N ALA A 152 13.42 15.30 -1.66
CA ALA A 152 13.84 15.69 -0.31
C ALA A 152 13.19 17.02 0.12
N LYS A 153 13.15 18.02 -0.77
CA LYS A 153 12.49 19.31 -0.54
C LYS A 153 10.98 19.17 -0.36
N LEU A 154 10.31 18.29 -1.12
CA LEU A 154 8.87 18.03 -0.98
C LEU A 154 8.51 17.49 0.42
N PHE A 155 9.42 16.73 1.02
CA PHE A 155 9.31 16.23 2.39
C PHE A 155 9.87 17.18 3.45
N LYS A 156 10.25 18.42 3.06
CA LYS A 156 10.83 19.45 3.95
C LYS A 156 12.17 19.04 4.58
N TYR A 157 13.00 18.33 3.83
CA TYR A 157 14.39 18.06 4.20
C TYR A 157 15.34 18.93 3.37
N ASP A 158 16.27 19.59 4.06
CA ASP A 158 17.29 20.42 3.41
C ASP A 158 18.44 19.58 2.84
N SER A 159 18.79 18.48 3.52
CA SER A 159 19.80 17.52 3.08
C SER A 159 19.17 16.25 2.53
N VAL A 160 19.64 15.82 1.36
CA VAL A 160 19.26 14.52 0.77
C VAL A 160 19.67 13.38 1.69
N ASP A 161 20.81 13.49 2.39
CA ASP A 161 21.29 12.44 3.29
C ASP A 161 20.39 12.30 4.53
N ASP A 162 19.85 13.41 5.06
CA ASP A 162 18.86 13.35 6.15
C ASP A 162 17.56 12.69 5.70
N PHE A 163 17.12 13.00 4.47
CA PHE A 163 15.96 12.37 3.87
C PHE A 163 16.17 10.86 3.66
N LEU A 164 17.32 10.46 3.12
CA LEU A 164 17.67 9.06 2.91
C LEU A 164 17.81 8.33 4.24
N ALA A 165 18.45 8.92 5.25
CA ALA A 165 18.50 8.36 6.60
C ALA A 165 17.09 8.15 7.17
N ALA A 166 16.18 9.12 6.96
CA ALA A 166 14.79 9.04 7.40
C ALA A 166 14.00 7.89 6.75
N ILE A 167 14.26 7.60 5.48
CA ILE A 167 13.73 6.41 4.80
C ILE A 167 14.37 5.14 5.39
N GLY A 168 15.69 5.15 5.61
CA GLY A 168 16.45 3.99 6.07
C GLY A 168 16.06 3.45 7.44
N TYR A 169 15.72 4.32 8.40
CA TYR A 169 15.20 3.88 9.71
C TYR A 169 13.67 3.74 9.74
N GLY A 170 12.98 4.01 8.62
CA GLY A 170 11.52 3.87 8.49
C GLY A 170 10.71 5.00 9.15
N GLY A 171 11.29 6.20 9.27
CA GLY A 171 10.57 7.42 9.61
C GLY A 171 9.67 7.89 8.46
N ILE A 172 10.09 7.65 7.22
CA ILE A 172 9.29 7.87 6.02
C ILE A 172 8.96 6.52 5.40
N SER A 173 7.67 6.21 5.26
CA SER A 173 7.24 4.97 4.61
C SER A 173 7.24 5.10 3.09
N THR A 174 7.46 3.98 2.38
CA THR A 174 7.31 3.91 0.92
C THR A 174 5.93 4.37 0.44
N HIS A 175 4.89 4.10 1.24
CA HIS A 175 3.54 4.58 0.97
C HIS A 175 3.44 6.12 1.00
N GLN A 176 4.06 6.78 1.98
CA GLN A 176 4.09 8.25 2.03
C GLN A 176 4.81 8.85 0.82
N ILE A 177 5.90 8.20 0.38
CA ILE A 177 6.63 8.57 -0.85
C ILE A 177 5.68 8.47 -2.05
N ALA A 178 5.04 7.32 -2.26
CA ALA A 178 4.10 7.11 -3.36
C ALA A 178 2.91 8.08 -3.33
N ALA A 179 2.32 8.32 -2.14
CA ALA A 179 1.17 9.21 -1.99
C ALA A 179 1.51 10.67 -2.32
N LYS A 180 2.66 11.16 -1.86
CA LYS A 180 3.12 12.53 -2.16
C LYS A 180 3.46 12.72 -3.64
N LEU A 181 3.99 11.68 -4.28
CA LEU A 181 4.28 11.70 -5.72
C LEU A 181 3.02 11.61 -6.57
N SER A 182 2.02 10.84 -6.15
CA SER A 182 0.72 10.71 -6.86
C SER A 182 -0.18 11.94 -6.69
N ALA A 183 0.07 12.77 -5.68
CA ALA A 183 -0.65 14.02 -5.44
C ALA A 183 -0.16 15.19 -6.32
N GLN A 184 0.88 15.00 -7.13
CA GLN A 184 1.15 15.88 -8.26
C GLN A 184 -0.01 15.72 -9.25
N PRO A 185 -0.73 16.79 -9.64
CA PRO A 185 -1.73 16.69 -10.69
C PRO A 185 -1.02 16.27 -11.97
N GLU A 186 -1.12 14.99 -12.33
CA GLU A 186 -0.85 14.60 -13.70
C GLU A 186 -1.81 15.44 -14.56
N PRO A 187 -1.33 16.22 -15.56
CA PRO A 187 -2.23 16.67 -16.61
C PRO A 187 -2.93 15.41 -17.12
N PRO A 188 -4.27 15.40 -17.23
CA PRO A 188 -5.00 14.17 -17.51
C PRO A 188 -4.40 13.55 -18.77
N LYS A 189 -3.71 12.43 -18.61
CA LYS A 189 -3.40 11.56 -19.74
C LYS A 189 -4.77 11.19 -20.27
N ALA A 190 -5.12 11.79 -21.40
CA ALA A 190 -6.31 11.44 -22.14
C ALA A 190 -6.24 9.93 -22.33
N LEU A 191 -7.00 9.20 -21.51
CA LEU A 191 -7.31 7.82 -21.77
C LEU A 191 -7.96 7.86 -23.14
N ALA A 192 -7.23 7.43 -24.16
CA ALA A 192 -7.79 7.19 -25.47
C ALA A 192 -8.97 6.25 -25.21
N GLY A 193 -10.17 6.81 -25.28
CA GLY A 193 -11.38 6.10 -24.95
C GLY A 193 -11.44 4.87 -25.84
N VAL A 194 -11.36 3.69 -25.23
CA VAL A 194 -11.87 2.49 -25.87
C VAL A 194 -13.38 2.71 -25.92
N THR A 195 -13.85 3.31 -27.00
CA THR A 195 -15.26 3.38 -27.32
C THR A 195 -15.73 1.95 -27.50
N LEU A 196 -16.44 1.44 -26.49
CA LEU A 196 -17.33 0.29 -26.67
C LEU A 196 -18.19 0.57 -27.91
N PRO A 197 -18.24 -0.34 -28.90
CA PRO A 197 -19.05 -0.11 -30.09
C PRO A 197 -20.50 0.03 -29.66
N LYS A 198 -21.01 1.27 -29.73
CA LYS A 198 -22.44 1.56 -29.64
C LYS A 198 -23.11 0.71 -30.71
N GLN A 199 -23.96 -0.23 -30.32
CA GLN A 199 -24.87 -0.88 -31.24
C GLN A 199 -25.75 0.22 -31.84
N THR A 200 -25.43 0.63 -33.06
CA THR A 200 -26.24 1.57 -33.81
C THR A 200 -27.53 0.84 -34.18
N ALA A 201 -28.63 1.21 -33.53
CA ALA A 201 -29.96 0.90 -34.02
C ALA A 201 -30.00 1.31 -35.51
N SER A 202 -30.26 0.36 -36.40
CA SER A 202 -30.20 0.56 -37.84
C SER A 202 -31.19 1.65 -38.24
N SER A 203 -30.69 2.79 -38.71
CA SER A 203 -31.49 3.93 -39.20
C SER A 203 -32.13 3.69 -40.58
N VAL A 204 -32.04 2.47 -41.10
CA VAL A 204 -32.54 2.07 -42.42
C VAL A 204 -33.95 1.52 -42.30
N LYS A 205 -34.92 2.16 -42.96
CA LYS A 205 -36.30 1.68 -43.08
C LYS A 205 -36.52 1.07 -44.46
N VAL A 206 -36.96 -0.19 -44.50
CA VAL A 206 -37.35 -0.85 -45.75
C VAL A 206 -38.76 -0.41 -46.13
N LEU A 207 -38.93 0.09 -47.35
CA LEU A 207 -40.24 0.56 -47.83
C LEU A 207 -41.20 -0.64 -47.96
N GLY A 208 -42.35 -0.56 -47.30
CA GLY A 208 -43.44 -1.55 -47.39
C GLY A 208 -43.45 -2.64 -46.32
N VAL A 209 -42.38 -2.82 -45.54
CA VAL A 209 -42.33 -3.76 -44.40
C VAL A 209 -41.53 -3.14 -43.26
N GLY A 210 -42.14 -2.96 -42.09
CA GLY A 210 -41.46 -2.48 -40.88
C GLY A 210 -40.60 -3.56 -40.22
N ASP A 211 -39.51 -3.13 -39.58
CA ASP A 211 -38.67 -3.92 -38.66
C ASP A 211 -38.05 -5.22 -39.21
N MET A 212 -37.39 -5.14 -40.37
CA MET A 212 -36.47 -6.18 -40.82
C MET A 212 -35.05 -5.99 -40.25
N LEU A 213 -34.39 -7.11 -39.96
CA LEU A 213 -32.95 -7.13 -39.68
C LEU A 213 -32.20 -6.59 -40.90
N THR A 214 -31.52 -5.46 -40.75
CA THR A 214 -30.73 -4.84 -41.82
C THR A 214 -29.31 -4.58 -41.35
N HIS A 215 -28.36 -4.67 -42.29
CA HIS A 215 -26.96 -4.34 -42.05
C HIS A 215 -26.40 -3.64 -43.30
N LEU A 216 -25.60 -2.59 -43.12
CA LEU A 216 -24.96 -1.88 -44.23
C LEU A 216 -23.84 -2.75 -44.83
N SER A 217 -23.72 -2.78 -46.15
CA SER A 217 -22.62 -3.50 -46.80
C SER A 217 -21.26 -2.91 -46.41
N GLN A 218 -20.22 -3.73 -46.38
CA GLN A 218 -18.85 -3.25 -46.15
C GLN A 218 -18.18 -2.68 -47.42
N CYS A 219 -18.78 -2.86 -48.60
CA CYS A 219 -18.20 -2.39 -49.87
C CYS A 219 -18.44 -0.90 -50.13
N CYS A 220 -19.53 -0.33 -49.61
CA CYS A 220 -19.86 1.09 -49.74
C CYS A 220 -20.57 1.59 -48.47
N HIS A 221 -20.30 2.84 -48.10
CA HIS A 221 -20.82 3.48 -46.89
C HIS A 221 -21.74 4.65 -47.29
N PRO A 222 -23.02 4.37 -47.61
CA PRO A 222 -23.93 5.42 -48.06
C PRO A 222 -24.17 6.44 -46.93
N VAL A 223 -24.24 7.72 -47.30
CA VAL A 223 -24.53 8.81 -46.37
C VAL A 223 -26.00 9.25 -46.47
N PRO A 224 -26.57 9.91 -45.45
CA PRO A 224 -27.95 10.38 -45.50
C PRO A 224 -28.22 11.27 -46.71
N GLY A 225 -29.15 10.85 -47.57
CA GLY A 225 -29.48 11.51 -48.84
C GLY A 225 -29.11 10.67 -50.07
N ASP A 226 -28.25 9.66 -49.92
CA ASP A 226 -27.93 8.73 -51.00
C ASP A 226 -29.08 7.75 -51.25
N ASN A 227 -29.30 7.42 -52.54
CA ASN A 227 -30.18 6.33 -52.91
C ASN A 227 -29.50 5.00 -52.54
N ILE A 228 -30.18 4.21 -51.71
CA ILE A 228 -29.74 2.88 -51.30
C ILE A 228 -30.65 1.80 -51.89
N ILE A 229 -30.06 0.65 -52.23
CA ILE A 229 -30.79 -0.54 -52.71
C ILE A 229 -30.48 -1.69 -51.76
N GLY A 230 -31.53 -2.36 -51.25
CA GLY A 230 -31.41 -3.55 -50.43
C GLY A 230 -31.52 -4.83 -51.27
N TYR A 231 -30.80 -5.87 -50.87
CA TYR A 231 -30.95 -7.23 -51.41
C TYR A 231 -31.08 -8.22 -50.26
N ILE A 232 -31.85 -9.29 -50.46
CA ILE A 232 -32.15 -10.28 -49.42
C ILE A 232 -31.04 -11.34 -49.41
N THR A 233 -30.37 -11.54 -48.28
CA THR A 233 -29.36 -12.60 -48.11
C THR A 233 -29.97 -13.87 -47.55
N ARG A 234 -29.32 -15.02 -47.78
CA ARG A 234 -29.80 -16.33 -47.28
C ARG A 234 -29.83 -16.46 -45.76
N SER A 235 -29.03 -15.69 -45.01
CA SER A 235 -28.78 -15.99 -43.59
C SER A 235 -28.60 -14.78 -42.67
N ARG A 236 -28.59 -13.54 -43.17
CA ARG A 236 -28.31 -12.34 -42.36
C ARG A 236 -29.33 -11.21 -42.56
N GLY A 237 -30.46 -11.51 -43.19
CA GLY A 237 -31.43 -10.52 -43.70
C GLY A 237 -31.32 -10.36 -45.21
#